data_AF-A0AAV1LW50-F1
#
_entry.id   AF-A0AAV1LW50-F1
#
_cell.length_a   1.000
_cell.length_b   1.000
_cell.length_c   1.000
_cell.angle_alpha   90.00
_cell.angle_beta   90.00
_cell.angle_gamma   90.00
#
_symmetry.space_group_name_H-M   'P 1'
#
loop_
_entity.id
_entity.type
_entity.pdbx_description
1 polymer ?
#
loop_
_entity_poly.entity_id
_entity_poly.type
_entity_poly.pdbx_seq_one_letter_code
_entity_poly.pdbx_strand_id
1 'polypeptide(L)'
;MCVAGKAFEMECSMGLAFNPETGRCDWPDLVASCNADEFLGFKCPPATYDEFGKAYVVNFSIAGSCHYFFSCMENVARLLLCDSGFLFDSTVNRCVDATRVECHEGR
;
A
#
# COMPACT_ATOMS: atom_id res chain seq x y z
N MET A 1 20.75 -8.24 -4.60
CA MET A 1 21.19 -9.64 -4.35
C MET A 1 22.47 -9.93 -5.11
N CYS A 2 23.42 -10.71 -4.57
CA CYS A 2 24.59 -11.14 -5.33
C CYS A 2 24.38 -12.57 -5.84
N VAL A 3 24.36 -12.75 -7.17
CA VAL A 3 24.24 -14.08 -7.80
C VAL A 3 25.45 -14.27 -8.71
N ALA A 4 26.20 -15.36 -8.49
CA ALA A 4 27.42 -15.67 -9.25
C ALA A 4 28.48 -14.53 -9.28
N GLY A 5 28.64 -13.81 -8.16
CA GLY A 5 29.64 -12.74 -8.04
C GLY A 5 29.26 -11.41 -8.69
N LYS A 6 28.03 -11.28 -9.21
CA LYS A 6 27.48 -10.02 -9.72
C LYS A 6 26.43 -9.48 -8.77
N ALA A 7 26.55 -8.21 -8.39
CA ALA A 7 25.52 -7.49 -7.66
C ALA A 7 24.36 -7.17 -8.61
N PHE A 8 23.17 -7.64 -8.26
CA PHE A 8 21.91 -7.28 -8.89
C PHE A 8 21.19 -6.30 -7.98
N GLU A 9 20.88 -5.13 -8.53
CA GLU A 9 19.91 -4.21 -7.95
C GLU A 9 18.53 -4.88 -8.03
N MET A 10 17.85 -4.95 -6.90
CA MET A 10 16.49 -5.49 -6.83
C MET A 10 15.58 -4.36 -6.42
N GLU A 11 14.57 -4.11 -7.24
CA GLU A 11 13.51 -3.19 -6.88
C GLU A 11 12.52 -3.90 -5.96
N CYS A 12 12.11 -3.22 -4.91
CA CYS A 12 11.04 -3.69 -4.05
C CYS A 12 9.72 -3.64 -4.81
N SER A 13 8.78 -4.52 -4.43
CA SER A 13 7.41 -4.42 -4.92
C SER A 13 6.86 -3.02 -4.68
N MET A 14 5.97 -2.56 -5.56
CA MET A 14 5.40 -1.22 -5.47
C MET A 14 4.88 -0.94 -4.04
N GLY A 15 5.32 0.19 -3.47
CA GLY A 15 4.92 0.62 -2.13
C GLY A 15 5.70 0.01 -0.96
N LEU A 16 6.70 -0.83 -1.22
CA LEU A 16 7.67 -1.28 -0.22
C LEU A 16 9.00 -0.55 -0.39
N ALA A 17 9.65 -0.25 0.73
CA ALA A 17 10.96 0.39 0.77
C ALA A 17 12.03 -0.60 1.20
N PHE A 18 13.24 -0.46 0.67
CA PHE A 18 14.36 -1.26 1.11
C PHE A 18 14.78 -0.83 2.52
N ASN A 19 14.73 -1.77 3.45
CA ASN A 19 15.20 -1.60 4.80
C ASN A 19 16.66 -2.06 4.91
N PRO A 20 17.63 -1.14 5.09
CA PRO A 20 19.04 -1.51 5.22
C PRO A 20 19.36 -2.28 6.50
N GLU A 21 18.52 -2.16 7.54
CA GLU A 21 18.73 -2.86 8.82
C GLU A 21 18.40 -4.35 8.71
N THR A 22 17.32 -4.69 7.99
CA THR A 22 16.88 -6.08 7.79
C THR A 22 17.43 -6.67 6.48
N GLY A 23 17.90 -5.82 5.57
CA GLY A 23 18.34 -6.18 4.23
C GLY A 23 17.19 -6.64 3.32
N ARG A 24 15.96 -6.25 3.62
CA ARG A 24 14.73 -6.72 2.93
C ARG A 24 13.83 -5.55 2.57
N CYS A 25 12.84 -5.81 1.73
CA CYS A 25 11.77 -4.86 1.45
C CYS A 25 10.76 -4.89 2.60
N ASP A 26 10.66 -3.79 3.34
CA ASP A 26 9.69 -3.61 4.40
C ASP A 26 8.74 -2.45 4.05
N TRP A 27 7.72 -2.26 4.87
CA TRP A 27 6.88 -1.08 4.76
C TRP A 27 7.71 0.18 4.99
N PRO A 28 7.48 1.26 4.24
CA PRO A 28 8.25 2.49 4.38
C PRO A 28 8.16 3.09 5.79
N ASP A 29 7.06 2.81 6.54
CA ASP A 29 6.93 3.21 7.94
C ASP A 29 7.90 2.51 8.90
N LEU A 30 8.38 1.33 8.53
CA LEU A 30 9.32 0.53 9.32
C LEU A 30 10.78 0.83 8.95
N VAL A 31 11.01 1.63 7.91
CA VAL A 31 12.35 2.00 7.45
C VAL A 31 12.70 3.36 8.04
N ALA A 32 13.55 3.39 9.07
CA ALA A 32 13.89 4.62 9.80
C ALA A 32 14.44 5.76 8.92
N SER A 33 15.07 5.42 7.79
CA SER A 33 15.59 6.39 6.82
C SER A 33 14.61 6.77 5.69
N CYS A 34 13.36 6.28 5.74
CA CYS A 34 12.35 6.51 4.71
C CYS A 34 11.20 7.36 5.28
N ASN A 35 10.78 8.37 4.53
CA ASN A 35 9.56 9.10 4.86
C ASN A 35 8.39 8.50 4.06
N ALA A 36 7.52 7.73 4.72
CA ALA A 36 6.46 6.98 4.06
C ALA A 36 5.47 7.86 3.27
N ASP A 37 5.06 9.00 3.82
CA ASP A 37 4.12 9.90 3.16
C ASP A 37 4.67 10.46 1.84
N GLU A 38 5.96 10.82 1.83
CA GLU A 38 6.63 11.37 0.64
C GLU A 38 6.96 10.27 -0.37
N PHE A 39 7.36 9.09 0.10
CA PHE A 39 7.61 7.92 -0.74
C PHE A 39 6.35 7.45 -1.48
N LEU A 40 5.21 7.41 -0.78
CA LEU A 40 3.93 7.00 -1.37
C LEU A 40 3.21 8.15 -2.10
N GLY A 41 3.61 9.40 -1.86
CA GLY A 41 2.91 10.58 -2.38
C GLY A 41 1.47 10.71 -1.88
N PHE A 42 1.13 10.01 -0.79
CA PHE A 42 -0.21 9.95 -0.22
C PHE A 42 -0.13 10.10 1.30
N LYS A 43 -1.00 10.94 1.85
CA LYS A 43 -1.08 11.20 3.29
C LYS A 43 -2.43 10.75 3.83
N CYS A 44 -2.40 9.92 4.86
CA CYS A 44 -3.62 9.46 5.50
C CYS A 44 -4.37 10.61 6.20
N PRO A 45 -5.71 10.57 6.20
CA PRO A 45 -6.51 11.43 7.06
C PRO A 45 -6.30 11.07 8.54
N PRO A 46 -6.65 11.99 9.46
CA PRO A 46 -6.55 11.76 10.90
C PRO A 46 -7.30 10.48 11.29
N ALA A 47 -6.58 9.59 11.98
CA ALA A 47 -7.14 8.35 12.49
C ALA A 47 -8.33 8.64 13.41
N THR A 48 -9.41 7.90 13.19
CA THR A 48 -10.57 7.87 14.09
C THR A 48 -10.48 6.63 14.97
N TYR A 49 -10.95 6.75 16.20
CA TYR A 49 -10.91 5.66 17.18
C TYR A 49 -12.33 5.30 17.58
N ASP A 50 -12.56 4.00 17.77
CA ASP A 50 -13.82 3.49 18.29
C ASP A 50 -13.94 3.73 19.81
N GLU A 51 -15.12 3.44 20.38
CA GLU A 51 -15.39 3.55 21.81
C GLU A 51 -14.43 2.74 22.70
N PHE A 52 -13.81 1.71 22.13
CA PHE A 52 -12.78 0.87 22.78
C PHE A 52 -11.34 1.35 22.53
N GLY A 53 -11.14 2.51 21.91
CA GLY A 53 -9.82 3.04 21.57
C GLY A 53 -9.13 2.32 20.42
N LYS A 54 -9.87 1.53 19.62
CA LYS A 54 -9.33 0.86 18.44
C LYS A 54 -9.35 1.80 17.24
N ALA A 55 -8.22 1.96 16.56
CA ALA A 55 -8.17 2.77 15.34
C ALA A 55 -9.00 2.13 14.22
N TYR A 56 -9.82 2.94 13.57
CA TYR A 56 -10.52 2.55 12.35
C TYR A 56 -9.53 2.48 11.20
N VAL A 57 -9.56 1.34 10.49
CA VAL A 57 -8.81 1.16 9.26
C VAL A 57 -9.67 1.66 8.12
N VAL A 58 -9.16 2.63 7.37
CA VAL A 58 -9.85 3.20 6.21
C VAL A 58 -9.01 2.97 4.97
N ASN A 59 -9.66 2.55 3.89
CA ASN A 59 -9.01 2.22 2.63
C ASN A 59 -9.36 3.26 1.57
N PHE A 60 -8.40 3.62 0.71
CA PHE A 60 -8.56 4.60 -0.35
C PHE A 60 -8.13 4.03 -1.70
N SER A 61 -8.94 4.25 -2.73
CA SER A 61 -8.61 3.88 -4.12
C SER A 61 -7.52 4.78 -4.69
N ILE A 62 -6.75 4.26 -5.63
CA ILE A 62 -5.67 5.00 -6.29
C ILE A 62 -6.11 5.41 -7.69
N ALA A 63 -5.87 6.67 -8.04
CA ALA A 63 -6.13 7.15 -9.39
C ALA A 63 -5.23 6.41 -10.39
N GLY A 64 -5.84 5.72 -11.36
CA GLY A 64 -5.12 4.96 -12.38
C GLY A 64 -4.76 3.52 -12.00
N SER A 65 -5.20 3.02 -10.85
CA SER A 65 -5.12 1.59 -10.53
C SER A 65 -6.33 1.12 -9.75
N CYS A 66 -6.93 0.03 -10.21
CA CYS A 66 -8.04 -0.62 -9.53
C CYS A 66 -7.63 -1.82 -8.68
N HIS A 67 -6.40 -2.28 -8.82
CA HIS A 67 -5.88 -3.37 -8.02
C HIS A 67 -5.16 -2.85 -6.77
N TYR A 68 -4.58 -1.66 -6.85
CA TYR A 68 -3.84 -1.04 -5.75
C TYR A 68 -4.72 -0.08 -4.95
N PHE A 69 -4.55 -0.08 -3.64
CA PHE A 69 -5.27 0.80 -2.72
C PHE A 69 -4.38 1.15 -1.51
N PHE A 70 -4.63 2.30 -0.90
CA PHE A 70 -3.98 2.69 0.35
C PHE A 70 -4.82 2.23 1.55
N SER A 71 -4.22 1.49 2.47
CA SER A 71 -4.79 1.16 3.78
C SER A 71 -4.16 2.07 4.83
N CYS A 72 -4.99 2.88 5.47
CA CYS A 72 -4.57 3.75 6.56
C CYS A 72 -4.90 3.12 7.90
N MET A 73 -3.87 2.88 8.70
CA MET A 73 -3.98 2.42 10.09
C MET A 73 -3.20 3.39 10.97
N GLU A 74 -3.87 4.04 11.93
CA GLU A 74 -3.20 4.98 12.86
C GLU A 74 -2.40 6.10 12.18
N ASN A 75 -2.92 6.64 11.07
CA ASN A 75 -2.28 7.64 10.19
C ASN A 75 -1.10 7.11 9.34
N VAL A 76 -0.81 5.81 9.39
CA VAL A 76 0.22 5.19 8.57
C VAL A 76 -0.42 4.64 7.28
N ALA A 77 0.01 5.16 6.13
CA ALA A 77 -0.41 4.69 4.83
C ALA A 77 0.41 3.45 4.42
N ARG A 78 -0.28 2.39 3.99
CA ARG A 78 0.34 1.23 3.35
C ARG A 78 -0.30 0.96 2.02
N LEU A 79 0.53 0.80 0.99
CA LEU A 79 0.06 0.42 -0.34
C LEU A 79 -0.19 -1.09 -0.37
N LEU A 80 -1.41 -1.49 -0.63
CA LEU A 80 -1.81 -2.88 -0.73
C LEU A 80 -2.34 -3.19 -2.13
N LEU A 81 -2.28 -4.47 -2.48
CA LEU A 81 -2.76 -5.02 -3.73
C LEU A 81 -3.90 -6.01 -3.42
N CYS A 82 -5.01 -5.90 -4.15
CA CYS A 82 -6.05 -6.92 -4.10
C CYS A 82 -5.56 -8.25 -4.72
N ASP A 83 -6.03 -9.37 -4.19
CA ASP A 83 -5.73 -10.69 -4.74
C ASP A 83 -6.16 -10.82 -6.20
N SER A 84 -5.56 -11.77 -6.91
CA SER A 84 -5.86 -12.01 -8.33
C SER A 84 -7.36 -12.31 -8.53
N GLY A 85 -8.00 -11.55 -9.42
CA GLY A 85 -9.44 -11.64 -9.69
C GLY A 85 -10.31 -10.69 -8.85
N PHE A 86 -9.70 -9.90 -7.96
CA PHE A 86 -10.39 -8.89 -7.17
C PHE A 86 -9.92 -7.48 -7.54
N LEU A 87 -10.86 -6.53 -7.49
CA LEU A 87 -10.64 -5.12 -7.69
C LEU A 87 -11.10 -4.35 -6.45
N PHE A 88 -10.43 -3.26 -6.16
CA PHE A 88 -10.78 -2.39 -5.05
C PHE A 88 -12.02 -1.57 -5.41
N ASP A 89 -13.05 -1.70 -4.59
CA ASP A 89 -14.28 -0.93 -4.70
C ASP A 89 -14.32 0.14 -3.59
N SER A 90 -14.28 1.41 -4.00
CA SER A 90 -14.29 2.57 -3.11
C SER A 90 -15.66 2.85 -2.48
N THR A 91 -16.75 2.26 -2.99
CA THR A 91 -18.09 2.40 -2.39
C THR A 91 -18.20 1.56 -1.12
N VAL A 92 -17.56 0.40 -1.11
CA VAL A 92 -17.53 -0.54 0.02
C VAL A 92 -16.17 -0.57 0.74
N ASN A 93 -15.19 0.18 0.27
CA ASN A 93 -13.82 0.30 0.78
C ASN A 93 -13.10 -1.06 0.96
N ARG A 94 -13.29 -1.98 0.01
CA ARG A 94 -12.69 -3.32 0.06
C ARG A 94 -12.50 -3.92 -1.33
N CYS A 95 -11.62 -4.93 -1.41
CA CYS A 95 -11.50 -5.77 -2.59
C CYS A 95 -12.78 -6.59 -2.80
N VAL A 96 -13.39 -6.48 -3.96
CA VAL A 96 -14.54 -7.27 -4.40
C VAL A 96 -14.23 -7.89 -5.76
N ASP A 97 -15.06 -8.84 -6.17
CA ASP A 97 -14.86 -9.56 -7.43
C ASP A 97 -14.77 -8.58 -8.61
N ALA A 98 -13.78 -8.77 -9.49
CA ALA A 98 -13.53 -7.88 -10.61
C ALA A 98 -14.74 -7.70 -11.54
N THR A 99 -15.62 -8.70 -11.62
CA THR A 99 -16.85 -8.63 -12.43
C THR A 99 -17.89 -7.65 -11.88
N ARG A 100 -17.75 -7.21 -10.62
CA ARG A 100 -18.68 -6.31 -9.94
C ARG A 100 -18.22 -4.86 -9.89
N VAL A 101 -16.97 -4.58 -10.24
CA VAL A 101 -16.40 -3.23 -10.18
C VAL A 101 -16.21 -2.71 -11.59
N GLU A 102 -16.83 -1.57 -11.90
CA GLU A 102 -16.54 -0.83 -13.13
C GLU A 102 -15.25 -0.04 -12.94
N CYS A 103 -14.13 -0.74 -13.11
CA CYS A 103 -12.83 -0.14 -13.13
C CYS A 103 -12.59 0.53 -14.48
N HIS A 104 -12.68 1.86 -14.49
CA HIS A 104 -12.25 2.66 -15.64
C HIS A 104 -10.76 2.97 -15.48
N GLU A 105 -9.87 2.02 -15.78
CA GLU A 105 -8.47 2.34 -16.02
C GLU A 105 -8.41 3.33 -17.18
N GLY A 106 -7.91 4.53 -16.90
CA GLY A 106 -7.85 5.63 -17.85
C GLY A 106 -7.16 5.21 -19.14
N ARG A 107 -7.89 5.40 -20.25
CA ARG A 107 -7.47 5.25 -21.64
C ARG A 107 -6.22 6.04 -21.99
#